data_AF-A4CW29-F1
#
_entry.id   AF-A4CW29-F1
#
_cell.length_a   1.000
_cell.length_b   1.000
_cell.length_c   1.000
_cell.angle_alpha   90.00
_cell.angle_beta   90.00
_cell.angle_gamma   90.00
#
_symmetry.space_group_name_H-M   'P 1'
#
loop_
_entity.id
_entity.type
_entity.pdbx_description
1 polymer ?
#
loop_
_entity_poly.entity_id
_entity_poly.type
_entity_poly.pdbx_seq_one_letter_code
_entity_poly.pdbx_strand_id
1 'polypeptide(L)'
;MKGTQAMAYAMGAIFILGETARRGLDYFAINATTMLEDYGSGILLLLAAAACTAKLSQSTMYLAGAWGYSAGGMFVPFFAHLEAYLRGATFRPDHPIEDVSGIIVKGVIWGICVVAFIASLRDRSATFNS
;
A
#
# COMPACT_ATOMS: atom_id res chain seq x y z
N MET A 1 -15.01 5.69 8.91
CA MET A 1 -13.73 6.18 9.47
C MET A 1 -12.97 5.20 10.36
N LYS A 2 -13.52 4.72 11.49
CA LYS A 2 -12.73 3.88 12.43
C LYS A 2 -12.09 2.64 11.78
N GLY A 3 -12.83 1.98 10.86
CA GLY A 3 -12.34 0.81 10.13
C GLY A 3 -11.17 1.11 9.18
N THR A 4 -11.30 2.10 8.29
CA THR A 4 -10.24 2.49 7.34
C THR A 4 -9.01 3.04 8.05
N GLN A 5 -9.19 3.75 9.16
CA GLN A 5 -8.10 4.22 10.01
C GLN A 5 -7.35 3.06 10.69
N ALA A 6 -8.04 2.11 11.31
CA ALA A 6 -7.41 0.94 11.93
C ALA A 6 -6.65 0.10 10.89
N MET A 7 -7.24 -0.08 9.71
CA MET A 7 -6.59 -0.75 8.59
C MET A 7 -5.36 0.01 8.10
N ALA A 8 -5.35 1.34 8.13
CA ALA A 8 -4.19 2.12 7.73
C ALA A 8 -3.03 1.94 8.71
N TYR A 9 -3.28 1.83 10.01
CA TYR A 9 -2.24 1.45 10.97
C TYR A 9 -1.66 0.06 10.66
N ALA A 10 -2.54 -0.93 10.48
CA ALA A 10 -2.12 -2.30 10.20
C ALA A 10 -1.32 -2.40 8.89
N MET A 11 -1.86 -1.86 7.78
CA MET A 11 -1.18 -1.88 6.49
C MET A 11 0.08 -1.04 6.48
N GLY A 12 0.08 0.10 7.18
CA GLY A 12 1.26 0.93 7.31
C GLY A 12 2.43 0.18 7.94
N ALA A 13 2.15 -0.58 9.01
CA ALA A 13 3.13 -1.46 9.63
C ALA A 13 3.52 -2.63 8.72
N ILE A 14 2.56 -3.26 8.02
CA ILE A 14 2.83 -4.38 7.09
C ILE A 14 3.76 -3.96 5.96
N PHE A 15 3.59 -2.77 5.36
CA PHE A 15 4.48 -2.29 4.31
C PHE A 15 5.92 -2.14 4.81
N ILE A 16 6.12 -1.48 5.95
CA ILE A 16 7.47 -1.26 6.51
C ILE A 16 8.09 -2.58 6.96
N LEU A 17 7.39 -3.32 7.81
CA LEU A 17 7.91 -4.55 8.41
C LEU A 17 8.07 -5.66 7.37
N GLY A 18 7.10 -5.80 6.46
CA GLY A 18 7.13 -6.77 5.38
C GLY A 18 8.30 -6.52 4.44
N GLU A 19 8.52 -5.27 4.04
CA GLU A 19 9.65 -4.92 3.19
C GLU A 19 11.00 -5.14 3.89
N THR A 20 11.09 -4.74 5.16
CA THR A 20 12.30 -4.96 5.98
C THR A 20 12.60 -6.44 6.17
N ALA A 21 11.59 -7.25 6.48
CA ALA A 21 11.76 -8.69 6.67
C ALA A 21 12.18 -9.39 5.37
N ARG A 22 11.73 -8.88 4.22
CA ARG A 22 11.95 -9.48 2.91
C ARG A 22 13.31 -9.13 2.29
N ARG A 23 13.79 -7.89 2.47
CA ARG A 23 15.01 -7.38 1.83
C ARG A 23 16.12 -7.00 2.81
N GLY A 24 15.78 -6.73 4.07
CA GLY A 24 16.72 -6.18 5.07
C GLY A 24 16.98 -4.69 4.87
N LEU A 25 17.53 -4.03 5.89
CA LEU A 25 17.85 -2.59 5.83
C LEU A 25 19.03 -2.30 4.90
N ASP A 26 19.97 -3.23 4.76
CA ASP A 26 21.14 -3.04 3.87
C ASP A 26 20.75 -2.92 2.40
N TYR A 27 19.54 -3.37 2.03
CA TYR A 27 19.02 -3.26 0.67
C TYR A 27 18.77 -1.82 0.22
N PHE A 28 18.69 -0.85 1.15
CA PHE A 28 18.71 0.57 0.79
C PHE A 28 19.95 0.95 -0.01
N ALA A 29 21.10 0.31 0.23
CA ALA A 29 22.33 0.55 -0.54
C ALA A 29 22.30 -0.06 -1.94
N ILE A 30 21.39 -1.01 -2.20
CA ILE A 30 21.25 -1.71 -3.49
C ILE A 30 20.17 -1.01 -4.35
N ASN A 31 18.99 -0.79 -3.78
CA ASN A 31 17.87 -0.18 -4.49
C ASN A 31 16.97 0.61 -3.53
N ALA A 32 17.44 1.80 -3.18
CA ALA A 32 16.76 2.71 -2.27
C ALA A 32 15.35 3.10 -2.75
N THR A 33 15.14 3.27 -4.07
CA THR A 33 13.85 3.72 -4.60
C THR A 33 12.77 2.66 -4.39
N THR A 34 13.09 1.38 -4.58
CA THR A 34 12.13 0.31 -4.31
C THR A 34 11.78 0.24 -2.81
N MET A 35 12.77 0.36 -1.93
CA MET A 35 12.52 0.40 -0.47
C MET A 35 11.66 1.61 -0.09
N LEU A 36 11.91 2.77 -0.71
CA LEU A 36 11.19 4.02 -0.46
C LEU A 36 9.73 3.94 -0.88
N GLU A 37 9.38 3.19 -1.92
CA GLU A 37 7.97 3.01 -2.35
C GLU A 37 7.14 2.34 -1.25
N ASP A 38 7.64 1.24 -0.68
CA ASP A 38 6.95 0.50 0.40
C ASP A 38 7.01 1.27 1.72
N TYR A 39 8.18 1.81 2.09
CA TYR A 39 8.31 2.61 3.32
C TYR A 39 7.49 3.90 3.25
N GLY A 40 7.48 4.57 2.10
CA GLY A 40 6.70 5.78 1.86
C GLY A 40 5.22 5.51 1.99
N SER A 41 4.73 4.43 1.36
CA SER A 41 3.36 3.95 1.53
C SER A 41 3.04 3.69 3.01
N GLY A 42 3.94 3.01 3.71
CA GLY A 42 3.77 2.68 5.12
C GLY A 42 3.69 3.91 6.03
N ILE A 43 4.65 4.83 5.90
CA ILE A 43 4.73 6.07 6.69
C ILE A 43 3.51 6.95 6.44
N LEU A 44 3.10 7.13 5.18
CA LEU A 44 1.93 7.94 4.84
C LEU A 44 0.65 7.39 5.46
N LEU A 45 0.45 6.07 5.42
CA LEU A 45 -0.70 5.41 6.05
C LEU A 45 -0.69 5.59 7.58
N LEU A 46 0.47 5.43 8.23
CA LEU A 46 0.61 5.62 9.68
C LEU A 46 0.33 7.07 10.09
N LEU A 47 0.89 8.05 9.37
CA LEU A 47 0.70 9.47 9.65
C LEU A 47 -0.76 9.89 9.41
N ALA A 48 -1.38 9.42 8.34
CA ALA A 48 -2.79 9.71 8.07
C ALA A 48 -3.71 9.09 9.14
N ALA A 49 -3.43 7.86 9.57
CA ALA A 49 -4.18 7.21 10.65
C ALA A 49 -4.01 7.95 11.98
N ALA A 50 -2.78 8.42 12.28
CA ALA A 50 -2.50 9.25 13.45
C ALA A 50 -3.22 10.60 13.41
N ALA A 51 -3.26 11.25 12.25
CA ALA A 51 -4.05 12.48 12.06
C ALA A 51 -5.54 12.26 12.34
N CYS A 52 -6.10 11.10 11.95
CA CYS A 52 -7.48 10.73 12.28
C CYS A 52 -7.66 10.51 13.79
N THR A 53 -6.71 9.83 14.46
CA THR A 53 -6.73 9.62 15.92
C THR A 53 -6.71 10.96 16.67
N ALA A 54 -5.89 11.90 16.20
CA ALA A 54 -5.77 13.25 16.73
C ALA A 54 -6.93 14.18 16.33
N LYS A 55 -7.90 13.70 15.54
CA LYS A 55 -9.06 14.45 15.06
C LYS A 55 -8.69 15.74 14.32
N LEU A 56 -7.62 15.72 13.53
CA LEU A 56 -7.24 16.88 12.71
C LEU A 56 -8.31 17.15 11.64
N SER A 57 -8.54 18.43 11.33
CA SER A 57 -9.62 18.88 10.45
C SER A 57 -9.58 18.32 9.03
N GLN A 58 -8.39 17.99 8.52
CA GLN A 58 -8.18 17.42 7.18
C GLN A 58 -7.77 15.94 7.20
N SER A 59 -7.92 15.27 8.34
CA SER A 59 -7.44 13.90 8.53
C SER A 59 -8.03 12.89 7.52
N THR A 60 -9.32 13.02 7.19
CA THR A 60 -9.98 12.18 6.18
C THR A 60 -9.39 12.36 4.78
N MET A 61 -8.95 13.57 4.44
CA MET A 61 -8.27 13.85 3.17
C MET A 61 -6.87 13.22 3.15
N TYR A 62 -6.13 13.30 4.26
CA TYR A 62 -4.83 12.62 4.38
C TYR A 62 -4.98 11.10 4.25
N LEU A 63 -6.03 10.53 4.86
CA LEU A 63 -6.31 9.09 4.79
C LEU A 63 -6.65 8.64 3.36
N ALA A 64 -7.50 9.38 2.66
CA ALA A 64 -7.79 9.11 1.25
C ALA A 64 -6.53 9.26 0.37
N GLY A 65 -5.72 10.30 0.61
CA GLY A 65 -4.46 10.50 -0.10
C GLY A 65 -3.46 9.35 0.10
N ALA A 66 -3.28 8.91 1.34
CA ALA A 66 -2.39 7.80 1.68
C ALA A 66 -2.86 6.48 1.04
N TRP A 67 -4.15 6.14 1.13
CA TRP A 67 -4.68 4.95 0.46
C TRP A 67 -4.56 5.00 -1.06
N GLY A 68 -4.80 6.17 -1.66
CA GLY A 68 -4.62 6.38 -3.10
C GLY A 68 -3.17 6.21 -3.54
N TYR A 69 -2.22 6.77 -2.77
CA TYR A 69 -0.79 6.61 -3.01
C TYR A 69 -0.39 5.13 -2.94
N SER A 70 -0.79 4.40 -1.90
CA SER A 70 -0.48 2.97 -1.75
C SER A 70 -1.13 2.11 -2.83
N ALA A 71 -2.37 2.41 -3.25
CA ALA A 71 -3.03 1.71 -4.35
C ALA A 71 -2.28 1.91 -5.68
N GLY A 72 -1.77 3.12 -5.94
CA GLY A 72 -0.91 3.41 -7.08
C GLY A 72 0.44 2.71 -7.00
N GLY A 73 1.11 2.76 -5.84
CA GLY A 73 2.40 2.11 -5.61
C GLY A 73 2.35 0.60 -5.80
N MET A 74 1.26 -0.05 -5.38
CA MET A 74 1.07 -1.50 -5.54
C MET A 74 0.59 -1.92 -6.94
N PHE A 75 0.20 -0.98 -7.80
CA PHE A 75 -0.35 -1.28 -9.12
C PHE A 75 0.68 -2.00 -10.00
N VAL A 76 1.85 -1.38 -10.23
CA VAL A 76 2.89 -1.96 -11.11
C VAL A 76 3.44 -3.27 -10.54
N PRO A 77 3.82 -3.37 -9.24
CA PRO A 77 4.31 -4.62 -8.66
C PRO A 77 3.35 -5.80 -8.79
N PHE A 78 2.04 -5.56 -8.74
CA PHE A 78 1.03 -6.59 -8.95
C PHE A 78 0.84 -6.93 -10.42
N PHE A 79 0.44 -5.95 -11.25
CA PHE A 79 0.06 -6.21 -12.64
C PHE A 79 1.24 -6.67 -13.50
N ALA A 80 2.45 -6.16 -13.25
CA ALA A 80 3.62 -6.60 -13.99
C ALA A 80 4.02 -8.04 -13.63
N HIS A 81 3.84 -8.45 -12.36
CA HIS A 81 4.09 -9.83 -11.94
C HIS A 81 3.02 -10.79 -12.49
N LEU A 82 1.75 -10.37 -12.48
CA LEU A 82 0.65 -11.11 -13.09
C LEU A 82 0.85 -11.28 -14.61
N GLU A 83 1.24 -10.21 -15.31
CA GLU A 83 1.50 -10.25 -16.74
C GLU A 83 2.66 -11.19 -17.09
N ALA A 84 3.74 -11.15 -16.30
CA ALA A 84 4.88 -12.03 -16.46
C ALA A 84 4.50 -13.52 -16.30
N TYR A 85 3.66 -13.83 -15.32
CA TYR A 85 3.08 -15.15 -15.16
C TYR A 85 2.26 -15.58 -16.38
N LEU A 86 1.36 -14.72 -16.86
CA LEU A 86 0.51 -15.01 -18.02
C LEU A 86 1.32 -15.21 -19.32
N ARG A 87 2.45 -14.51 -19.46
CA ARG A 87 3.34 -14.61 -20.63
C ARG A 87 4.35 -15.75 -20.52
N GLY A 88 4.47 -16.41 -19.37
CA GLY A 88 5.51 -17.42 -19.12
C GLY A 88 6.93 -16.84 -19.20
N ALA A 89 7.12 -15.55 -18.90
CA ALA A 89 8.40 -14.86 -19.01
C ALA A 89 8.81 -14.25 -17.66
N THR A 90 10.09 -14.36 -17.30
CA THR A 90 10.58 -13.87 -16.00
C THR A 90 10.64 -12.35 -15.99
N PHE A 91 9.88 -11.71 -15.09
CA PHE A 91 9.86 -10.25 -14.93
C PHE A 91 11.16 -9.71 -14.32
N ARG A 92 11.70 -10.44 -13.35
CA ARG A 92 12.85 -10.03 -12.54
C ARG A 92 13.53 -11.27 -11.95
N PRO A 93 14.87 -11.31 -11.84
CA PRO A 93 15.59 -12.47 -11.31
C PRO A 93 15.17 -12.85 -9.88
N ASP A 94 14.71 -11.88 -9.09
CA ASP A 94 14.25 -12.03 -7.71
C ASP A 94 12.76 -12.41 -7.58
N HIS A 95 12.05 -12.61 -8.70
CA HIS A 95 10.63 -12.97 -8.75
C HIS A 95 10.41 -14.13 -9.72
N PRO A 96 10.52 -15.39 -9.25
CA PRO A 96 10.25 -16.56 -10.06
C PRO A 96 8.83 -16.53 -10.60
N ILE A 97 8.65 -16.91 -11.86
CA ILE A 97 7.34 -16.98 -12.54
C ILE A 97 6.37 -17.88 -11.75
N GLU A 98 6.87 -18.93 -11.13
CA GLU A 98 6.07 -19.91 -10.39
C GLU A 98 5.57 -19.40 -9.02
N ASP A 99 5.96 -18.19 -8.59
CA ASP A 99 5.51 -17.60 -7.32
C ASP A 99 4.07 -17.04 -7.42
N VAL A 100 3.13 -17.96 -7.69
CA VAL A 100 1.69 -17.69 -7.73
C VAL A 100 1.20 -17.13 -6.39
N SER A 101 1.77 -17.62 -5.28
CA SER A 101 1.49 -17.12 -3.93
C SER A 101 1.82 -15.63 -3.80
N GLY A 102 2.98 -15.19 -4.29
CA GLY A 102 3.37 -13.79 -4.32
C GLY A 102 2.44 -12.92 -5.17
N ILE A 103 1.95 -13.43 -6.31
CA ILE A 103 0.95 -12.72 -7.13
C ILE A 103 -0.36 -12.54 -6.37
N ILE A 104 -0.87 -13.59 -5.73
CA ILE A 104 -2.11 -13.55 -4.95
C ILE A 104 -1.98 -12.54 -3.81
N VAL A 105 -0.89 -12.61 -3.03
CA VAL A 105 -0.67 -11.68 -1.90
C VAL A 105 -0.63 -10.23 -2.37
N LYS A 106 0.12 -9.94 -3.44
CA LYS A 106 0.19 -8.58 -4.02
C LYS A 106 -1.19 -8.11 -4.49
N GLY A 107 -1.96 -8.97 -5.14
CA GLY A 107 -3.32 -8.66 -5.59
C GLY A 107 -4.29 -8.37 -4.45
N VAL A 108 -4.21 -9.14 -3.36
CA VAL A 108 -5.00 -8.89 -2.14
C VAL A 108 -4.64 -7.56 -1.50
N ILE A 109 -3.34 -7.27 -1.34
CA ILE A 109 -2.87 -5.99 -0.76
C ILE A 109 -3.35 -4.82 -1.64
N TRP A 110 -3.18 -4.92 -2.95
CA TRP A 110 -3.65 -3.89 -3.89
C TRP A 110 -5.17 -3.70 -3.79
N GLY A 111 -5.95 -4.78 -3.78
CA GLY A 111 -7.41 -4.74 -3.62
C GLY A 111 -7.85 -4.07 -2.32
N ILE A 112 -7.18 -4.38 -1.21
CA ILE A 112 -7.41 -3.71 0.09
C ILE A 112 -7.17 -2.20 -0.04
N CYS A 113 -6.06 -1.78 -0.67
CA CYS A 113 -5.75 -0.36 -0.84
C CYS A 113 -6.82 0.36 -1.65
N VAL A 114 -7.31 -0.25 -2.75
CA VAL A 114 -8.37 0.32 -3.59
C VAL A 114 -9.70 0.43 -2.84
N VAL A 115 -10.12 -0.61 -2.13
CA VAL A 115 -11.37 -0.60 -1.35
C VAL A 115 -11.30 0.46 -0.24
N ALA A 116 -10.19 0.53 0.48
CA ALA A 116 -10.00 1.50 1.55
C ALA A 116 -9.88 2.95 1.02
N PHE A 117 -9.29 3.15 -0.16
CA PHE A 117 -9.29 4.43 -0.86
C PHE A 117 -10.71 4.90 -1.18
N ILE A 118 -11.50 4.05 -1.85
CA ILE A 118 -12.89 4.37 -2.22
C ILE A 118 -13.74 4.63 -0.98
N ALA A 119 -13.60 3.81 0.07
CA ALA A 119 -14.29 4.01 1.34
C ALA A 119 -13.93 5.36 1.97
N SER A 120 -12.65 5.75 1.94
CA SER A 120 -12.19 7.03 2.50
C SER A 120 -12.71 8.23 1.71
N LEU A 121 -12.87 8.10 0.38
CA LEU A 121 -13.49 9.15 -0.44
C LEU A 121 -15.00 9.29 -0.16
N ARG A 122 -15.72 8.18 0.01
CA ARG A 122 -17.16 8.20 0.31
C ARG A 122 -17.46 8.86 1.65
N ASP A 123 -16.62 8.59 2.66
CA ASP A 123 -16.74 9.25 3.98
C ASP A 123 -16.58 10.77 3.87
N ARG A 124 -15.69 11.28 3.00
CA ARG A 124 -15.54 12.72 2.77
C ARG A 124 -16.79 13.35 2.14
N SER A 125 -17.39 12.68 1.16
CA SER A 125 -18.63 13.16 0.52
C SER A 125 -19.77 13.32 1.53
N ALA A 126 -19.80 12.49 2.58
CA ALA A 126 -20.78 12.62 3.66
C ALA A 126 -20.55 13.86 4.54
N THR A 127 -19.29 14.21 4.86
CA THR A 127 -18.96 15.40 5.66
C THR A 127 -19.14 16.72 4.93
N PHE A 128 -19.03 16.74 3.59
CA PHE A 128 -19.21 17.97 2.80
C PHE A 128 -20.68 18.38 2.62
N ASN A 129 -21.61 17.44 2.76
CA ASN A 129 -23.05 17.67 2.59
C ASN A 129 -23.78 17.99 3.91
N SER A 130 -23.05 18.15 5.03
CA SER A 130 -23.55 18.52 6.35
C SER A 130 -23.09 19.91 6.76
#